data_AF-A0A6P4FN88-F1
#
_entry.id   AF-A0A6P4FN88-F1
#
_cell.length_a   1.000
_cell.length_b   1.000
_cell.length_c   1.000
_cell.angle_alpha   90.00
_cell.angle_beta   90.00
_cell.angle_gamma   90.00
#
_symmetry.space_group_name_H-M   'P 1'
#
loop_
_entity.id
_entity.type
_entity.pdbx_description
1 polymer ?
#
loop_
_entity_poly.entity_id
_entity_poly.type
_entity_poly.pdbx_seq_one_letter_code
_entity_poly.pdbx_strand_id
1 'polypeptide(L)'
;YTIRSLLNSPNAKQTLPFVDMALWNYKDSWLFYVTYLSQTVAGYMATCGHISADLMIFSVAMQVIMHFDRLTLALKNFQVKNSSGSETGAEEDLKELKPLIAYHNQIFELTEVMNEVFGIPLLVNFASSSMLVCFVGFQMTLGMSPDRFVKLLLIL
;
A
#
# COMPACT_ATOMS: atom_id res chain seq x y z
N TYR A 1 17.89 14.78 30.43
CA TYR A 1 17.48 14.97 31.84
C TYR A 1 15.96 14.95 32.02
N THR A 2 15.17 15.51 31.10
CA THR A 2 13.69 15.58 31.20
C THR A 2 12.98 14.22 31.17
N ILE A 3 13.44 13.27 30.33
CA ILE A 3 12.83 11.92 30.22
C ILE A 3 13.01 11.10 31.51
N ARG A 4 14.16 11.25 32.19
CA ARG A 4 14.48 10.53 33.44
C ARG A 4 13.71 11.08 34.66
N SER A 5 13.31 12.35 34.60
CA SER A 5 12.40 12.98 35.56
C SER A 5 10.95 12.53 35.34
N LEU A 6 10.52 12.43 34.08
CA LEU A 6 9.18 11.93 33.71
C LEU A 6 8.95 10.46 34.14
N LEU A 7 10.00 9.63 34.04
CA LEU A 7 9.97 8.22 34.47
C LEU A 7 9.85 8.03 35.99
N ASN A 8 10.25 9.02 36.80
CA ASN A 8 10.20 8.96 38.27
C ASN A 8 8.93 9.60 38.85
N SER A 9 7.90 9.83 38.03
CA SER A 9 6.60 10.27 38.53
C SER A 9 5.99 9.17 39.40
N PRO A 10 5.62 9.44 40.67
CA PRO A 10 5.07 8.44 41.59
C PRO A 10 3.70 7.87 41.15
N ASN A 11 3.11 8.41 40.09
CA ASN A 11 1.85 7.96 39.50
C ASN A 11 2.00 7.41 38.05
N ALA A 12 3.23 7.21 37.55
CA ALA A 12 3.43 6.65 36.21
C ALA A 12 3.08 5.15 36.20
N LYS A 13 1.86 4.84 35.79
CA LYS A 13 1.43 3.44 35.58
C LYS A 13 2.19 2.87 34.38
N GLN A 14 2.83 1.71 34.57
CA GLN A 14 3.44 0.95 33.48
C GLN A 14 2.36 0.54 32.47
N THR A 15 2.29 1.23 31.33
CA THR A 15 1.37 0.94 30.23
C THR A 15 2.14 0.41 29.04
N LEU A 16 1.71 -0.73 28.52
CA LEU A 16 2.23 -1.29 27.27
C LEU A 16 1.72 -0.50 26.06
N PRO A 17 2.47 -0.45 24.94
CA PRO A 17 2.05 0.24 23.71
C PRO A 17 0.82 -0.39 23.05
N PHE A 18 0.66 -1.71 23.19
CA PHE A 18 -0.44 -2.49 22.62
C PHE A 18 -1.18 -3.28 23.71
N VAL A 19 -2.37 -3.78 23.36
CA VAL A 19 -3.23 -4.56 24.29
C VAL A 19 -2.44 -5.73 24.88
N ASP A 20 -2.60 -5.94 26.17
CA ASP A 20 -1.89 -6.97 26.93
C ASP A 20 -2.32 -8.38 26.49
N MET A 21 -1.41 -9.08 25.80
CA MET A 21 -1.56 -10.48 25.37
C MET A 21 -0.46 -11.37 25.99
N ALA A 22 0.30 -10.86 26.96
CA ALA A 22 1.40 -11.61 27.55
C ALA A 22 0.87 -12.68 28.52
N LEU A 23 1.25 -13.94 28.29
CA LEU A 23 0.91 -15.05 29.18
C LEU A 23 1.76 -15.07 30.47
N TRP A 24 2.81 -14.24 30.55
CA TRP A 24 3.75 -14.18 31.66
C TRP A 24 3.61 -12.89 32.47
N ASN A 25 3.92 -12.95 33.77
CA ASN A 25 3.89 -11.77 34.63
C ASN A 25 5.12 -10.88 34.38
N TYR A 26 4.91 -9.79 33.65
CA TYR A 26 5.95 -8.82 33.30
C TYR A 26 5.96 -7.59 34.20
N LYS A 27 4.96 -7.42 35.08
CA LYS A 27 4.81 -6.26 35.96
C LYS A 27 5.93 -6.26 37.01
N ASP A 28 6.58 -5.11 37.20
CA ASP A 28 7.65 -4.87 38.18
C ASP A 28 8.98 -5.63 37.98
N SER A 29 9.21 -6.22 36.80
CA SER A 29 10.45 -6.92 36.47
C SER A 29 11.14 -6.34 35.23
N TRP A 30 12.42 -6.67 35.01
CA TRP A 30 13.17 -6.30 33.80
C TRP A 30 12.49 -6.79 32.50
N LEU A 31 11.66 -7.83 32.62
CA LEU A 31 10.78 -8.36 31.58
C LEU A 31 9.81 -7.32 31.02
N PHE A 32 9.47 -6.26 31.76
CA PHE A 32 8.68 -5.14 31.26
C PHE A 32 9.38 -4.48 30.06
N TYR A 33 10.68 -4.17 30.18
CA TYR A 33 11.42 -3.49 29.12
C TYR A 33 11.58 -4.36 27.87
N VAL A 34 11.78 -5.66 28.05
CA VAL A 34 11.86 -6.62 26.93
C VAL A 34 10.52 -6.75 26.23
N THR A 35 9.43 -6.89 26.98
CA THR A 35 8.07 -7.00 26.43
C THR A 35 7.66 -5.71 25.71
N TYR A 36 8.02 -4.55 26.28
CA TYR A 36 7.81 -3.25 25.66
C TYR A 36 8.57 -3.12 24.33
N LEU A 37 9.85 -3.50 24.32
CA LEU A 37 10.68 -3.46 23.11
C LEU A 37 10.13 -4.42 22.04
N SER A 38 9.80 -5.66 22.41
CA SER A 38 9.28 -6.65 21.47
C SER A 38 7.96 -6.20 20.85
N GLN A 39 7.05 -5.64 21.65
CA GLN A 39 5.79 -5.10 21.15
C GLN A 39 5.99 -3.90 20.22
N THR A 40 6.92 -3.00 20.55
CA THR A 40 7.23 -1.84 19.70
C THR A 40 7.84 -2.28 18.36
N VAL A 41 8.78 -3.21 18.38
CA VAL A 41 9.40 -3.76 17.16
C VAL A 41 8.37 -4.52 16.32
N ALA A 42 7.52 -5.34 16.95
CA ALA A 42 6.45 -6.05 16.25
C ALA A 42 5.47 -5.07 15.58
N GLY A 43 5.05 -4.02 16.29
CA GLY A 43 4.21 -2.97 15.72
C GLY A 43 4.87 -2.25 14.53
N TYR A 44 6.15 -1.90 14.66
CA TYR A 44 6.92 -1.26 13.59
C TYR A 44 7.09 -2.17 12.35
N MET A 45 7.40 -3.45 12.56
CA MET A 45 7.50 -4.40 11.45
C MET A 45 6.16 -4.63 10.76
N ALA A 46 5.06 -4.67 11.52
CA ALA A 46 3.72 -4.82 10.97
C ALA A 46 3.33 -3.62 10.10
N THR A 47 3.53 -2.38 10.57
CA THR A 47 3.23 -1.17 9.78
C THR A 47 4.13 -1.06 8.57
N CYS A 48 5.43 -1.32 8.72
CA CYS A 48 6.37 -1.32 7.58
C CYS A 48 5.99 -2.38 6.54
N GLY A 49 5.60 -3.58 6.98
CA GLY A 49 5.12 -4.64 6.10
C GLY A 49 3.85 -4.25 5.33
N HIS A 50 2.89 -3.62 6.01
CA HIS A 50 1.67 -3.11 5.38
C HIS A 50 1.99 -2.05 4.33
N ILE A 51 2.77 -1.02 4.69
CA ILE A 51 3.19 0.05 3.77
C ILE A 51 3.97 -0.52 2.57
N SER A 52 4.83 -1.53 2.80
CA SER A 52 5.58 -2.18 1.73
C SER A 52 4.68 -2.92 0.75
N ALA A 53 3.62 -3.57 1.23
CA ALA A 53 2.67 -4.27 0.36
C ALA A 53 1.91 -3.27 -0.52
N ASP A 54 1.44 -2.15 0.06
CA ASP A 54 0.78 -1.07 -0.67
C ASP A 54 1.72 -0.44 -1.72
N LEU A 55 2.98 -0.19 -1.33
CA LEU A 55 3.98 0.36 -2.23
C LEU A 55 4.31 -0.59 -3.39
N MET A 56 4.35 -1.90 -3.14
CA MET A 56 4.58 -2.89 -4.19
C MET A 56 3.45 -2.87 -5.23
N ILE A 57 2.18 -2.84 -4.78
CA ILE A 57 1.03 -2.74 -5.69
C ILE A 57 1.11 -1.45 -6.51
N PHE A 58 1.38 -0.32 -5.85
CA PHE A 58 1.54 0.97 -6.53
C PHE A 58 2.69 0.95 -7.55
N SER A 59 3.83 0.35 -7.21
CA SER A 59 4.99 0.23 -8.09
C SER A 59 4.68 -0.57 -9.35
N VAL A 60 4.00 -1.72 -9.21
CA VAL A 60 3.64 -2.57 -10.36
C VAL A 60 2.62 -1.86 -11.24
N ALA A 61 1.61 -1.19 -10.66
CA ALA A 61 0.65 -0.39 -11.41
C ALA A 61 1.34 0.75 -12.20
N MET A 62 2.28 1.47 -11.56
CA MET A 62 3.07 2.50 -12.23
C MET A 62 3.93 1.93 -13.37
N GLN A 63 4.50 0.74 -13.21
CA GLN A 63 5.25 0.07 -14.27
C GLN A 63 4.35 -0.26 -15.48
N VAL A 64 3.15 -0.77 -15.25
CA VAL A 64 2.16 -1.03 -16.31
C VAL A 64 1.77 0.26 -17.03
N ILE A 65 1.50 1.34 -16.29
CA ILE A 65 1.20 2.67 -16.86
C ILE A 65 2.34 3.16 -17.74
N MET A 66 3.59 3.04 -17.29
CA MET A 66 4.77 3.42 -18.07
C MET A 66 4.90 2.62 -19.38
N HIS A 67 4.59 1.31 -19.36
CA HIS A 67 4.58 0.49 -20.58
C HIS A 67 3.49 0.93 -21.56
N PHE A 68 2.30 1.29 -21.08
CA PHE A 68 1.21 1.84 -21.91
C PHE A 68 1.53 3.23 -22.46
N ASP A 69 2.19 4.10 -21.69
CA ASP A 69 2.61 5.42 -22.16
C ASP A 69 3.67 5.29 -23.27
N ARG A 70 4.64 4.39 -23.08
CA ARG A 70 5.63 4.07 -24.13
C ARG A 70 4.96 3.53 -25.40
N LEU A 71 3.98 2.64 -25.27
CA LEU A 71 3.20 2.14 -26.39
C LEU A 71 2.46 3.28 -27.11
N THR A 72 1.83 4.17 -26.34
CA THR A 72 1.09 5.33 -26.88
C THR A 72 2.03 6.28 -27.63
N LEU A 73 3.21 6.54 -27.08
CA LEU A 73 4.22 7.36 -27.74
C LEU A 73 4.72 6.72 -29.04
N ALA A 74 4.94 5.41 -29.04
CA ALA A 74 5.32 4.66 -30.24
C ALA A 74 4.22 4.71 -31.31
N LEU A 75 2.95 4.56 -30.91
CA LEU A 75 1.79 4.70 -31.81
C LEU A 75 1.64 6.13 -32.35
N LYS A 76 1.91 7.15 -31.54
CA LYS A 76 1.82 8.56 -31.95
C LYS A 76 2.94 8.95 -32.93
N ASN A 77 4.13 8.39 -32.75
CA ASN A 77 5.27 8.62 -33.63
C ASN A 77 5.22 7.76 -34.90
N PHE A 78 4.30 6.79 -34.97
CA PHE A 78 4.06 6.00 -36.17
C PHE A 78 3.54 6.89 -37.29
N GLN A 79 4.32 7.00 -38.37
CA GLN A 79 3.94 7.77 -39.55
C GLN A 79 3.33 6.84 -40.60
N VAL A 80 2.06 7.08 -40.95
CA VAL A 80 1.32 6.29 -41.93
C VAL A 80 1.80 6.63 -43.34
N LYS A 81 2.55 5.72 -43.97
CA LYS A 81 3.06 5.88 -45.35
C LYS A 81 1.99 5.61 -46.41
N ASN A 82 0.89 4.94 -46.06
CA ASN A 82 -0.25 4.67 -46.94
C ASN A 82 -0.96 5.94 -47.47
N SER A 83 -0.71 7.12 -46.90
CA SER A 83 -1.29 8.39 -47.36
C SER A 83 -0.90 8.77 -48.81
N SER A 84 0.06 8.06 -49.43
CA SER A 84 0.53 8.30 -50.80
C SER A 84 -0.18 7.47 -51.89
N GLY A 85 -1.13 6.59 -51.53
CA GLY A 85 -1.93 5.83 -52.51
C GLY A 85 -1.22 4.65 -53.20
N SER A 86 -0.07 4.21 -52.66
CA SER A 86 0.68 3.04 -53.14
C SER A 86 0.31 1.80 -52.33
N GLU A 87 -0.10 0.70 -52.99
CA GLU A 87 -0.43 -0.60 -52.35
C GLU A 87 0.72 -1.12 -51.45
N THR A 88 1.97 -0.81 -51.79
CA THR A 88 3.16 -1.21 -51.02
C THR A 88 3.28 -0.49 -49.68
N GLY A 89 2.74 0.72 -49.55
CA GLY A 89 2.81 1.50 -48.30
C GLY A 89 1.92 0.93 -47.21
N ALA A 90 0.76 0.37 -47.58
CA ALA A 90 -0.16 -0.25 -46.64
C ALA A 90 0.41 -1.54 -46.02
N GLU A 91 1.13 -2.38 -46.80
CA GLU A 91 1.79 -3.58 -46.29
C GLU A 91 2.95 -3.25 -45.34
N GLU A 92 3.74 -2.22 -45.64
CA GLU A 92 4.83 -1.76 -44.76
C GLU A 92 4.29 -1.22 -43.43
N ASP A 93 3.24 -0.39 -43.48
CA ASP A 93 2.58 0.14 -42.28
C ASP A 93 2.02 -0.99 -41.41
N LEU A 94 1.39 -2.01 -42.03
CA LEU A 94 0.86 -3.17 -41.31
C LEU A 94 1.98 -3.99 -40.65
N LYS A 95 3.13 -4.13 -41.32
CA LYS A 95 4.29 -4.86 -40.81
C LYS A 95 4.91 -4.16 -39.60
N GLU A 96 4.93 -2.84 -39.58
CA GLU A 96 5.41 -2.03 -38.44
C GLU A 96 4.38 -1.97 -37.28
N LEU A 97 3.08 -1.99 -37.57
CA LEU A 97 2.03 -1.96 -36.55
C LEU A 97 1.85 -3.33 -35.84
N LYS A 98 2.08 -4.43 -36.54
CA LYS A 98 1.95 -5.80 -36.00
C LYS A 98 2.73 -6.06 -34.69
N PRO A 99 4.03 -5.71 -34.57
CA PRO A 99 4.74 -5.86 -33.30
C PRO A 99 4.21 -4.94 -32.19
N LEU A 100 3.63 -3.81 -32.55
CA LEU A 100 3.07 -2.84 -31.60
C LEU A 100 1.77 -3.35 -30.98
N ILE A 101 0.91 -3.98 -31.79
CA ILE A 101 -0.28 -4.70 -31.33
C ILE A 101 0.12 -5.92 -30.48
N ALA A 102 1.14 -6.68 -30.90
CA ALA A 102 1.63 -7.79 -30.11
C ALA A 102 2.15 -7.34 -28.73
N TYR A 103 2.86 -6.21 -28.68
CA TYR A 103 3.33 -5.62 -27.43
C TYR A 103 2.18 -5.10 -26.55
N HIS A 104 1.13 -4.51 -27.15
CA HIS A 104 -0.09 -4.15 -26.42
C HIS A 104 -0.73 -5.35 -25.71
N ASN A 105 -0.89 -6.46 -26.44
CA ASN A 105 -1.45 -7.68 -25.87
C ASN A 105 -0.60 -8.23 -24.72
N GLN A 106 0.74 -8.18 -24.84
CA GLN A 106 1.64 -8.59 -23.75
C GLN A 106 1.50 -7.71 -22.49
N ILE A 107 1.33 -6.39 -22.65
CA ILE A 107 1.09 -5.49 -21.51
C ILE A 107 -0.29 -5.77 -20.89
N PHE A 108 -1.28 -6.08 -21.73
CA PHE A 108 -2.62 -6.43 -21.27
C PHE A 108 -2.60 -7.73 -20.44
N GLU A 109 -1.93 -8.78 -20.94
CA GLU A 109 -1.71 -10.03 -20.19
C GLU A 109 -0.99 -9.77 -18.85
N LEU A 110 0.02 -8.89 -18.83
CA LEU A 110 0.70 -8.49 -17.59
C LEU A 110 -0.26 -7.83 -16.59
N THR A 111 -1.21 -7.03 -17.08
CA THR A 111 -2.23 -6.39 -16.25
C THR A 111 -3.21 -7.42 -15.67
N GLU A 112 -3.54 -8.46 -16.43
CA GLU A 112 -4.37 -9.58 -15.96
C GLU A 112 -3.66 -10.35 -14.84
N VAL A 113 -2.37 -10.67 -14.99
CA VAL A 113 -1.55 -11.30 -13.94
C VAL A 113 -1.46 -10.41 -12.70
N MET A 114 -1.28 -9.10 -12.88
CA MET A 114 -1.29 -8.14 -11.76
C MET A 114 -2.63 -8.18 -11.01
N ASN A 115 -3.74 -8.23 -11.74
CA ASN A 115 -5.08 -8.32 -11.15
C ASN A 115 -5.32 -9.68 -10.46
N GLU A 116 -4.79 -10.78 -10.98
CA GLU A 116 -4.88 -12.09 -10.33
C GLU A 116 -4.12 -12.10 -8.99
N VAL A 117 -2.90 -11.54 -8.96
CA VAL A 117 -2.05 -11.52 -7.76
C VAL A 117 -2.53 -10.50 -6.73
N PHE A 118 -2.90 -9.30 -7.16
CA PHE A 118 -3.22 -8.18 -6.27
C PHE A 118 -4.70 -7.84 -6.16
N GLY A 119 -5.57 -8.42 -6.99
CA GLY A 119 -7.00 -8.09 -7.01
C GLY A 119 -7.70 -8.42 -5.69
N ILE A 120 -7.51 -9.64 -5.17
CA ILE A 120 -8.08 -10.02 -3.86
C ILE A 120 -7.48 -9.19 -2.71
N PRO A 121 -6.14 -9.05 -2.59
CA PRO A 121 -5.55 -8.14 -1.61
C PRO A 121 -6.09 -6.70 -1.66
N LEU A 122 -6.24 -6.14 -2.86
CA LEU A 122 -6.81 -4.79 -3.07
C LEU A 122 -8.27 -4.71 -2.59
N LEU A 123 -9.08 -5.71 -2.92
CA LEU A 123 -10.48 -5.77 -2.49
C LEU A 123 -10.59 -5.83 -0.96
N VAL A 124 -9.77 -6.68 -0.32
CA VAL A 124 -9.73 -6.81 1.13
C VAL A 124 -9.22 -5.53 1.78
N ASN A 125 -8.19 -4.88 1.23
CA ASN A 125 -7.68 -3.61 1.72
C ASN A 125 -8.76 -2.51 1.65
N PHE A 126 -9.49 -2.44 0.52
CA PHE A 126 -10.59 -1.49 0.35
C PHE A 126 -11.73 -1.76 1.34
N ALA A 127 -12.15 -3.01 1.50
CA ALA A 127 -13.20 -3.40 2.45
C ALA A 127 -12.79 -3.11 3.90
N SER A 128 -11.55 -3.43 4.29
CA SER A 128 -11.00 -3.13 5.62
C SER A 128 -10.97 -1.62 5.88
N SER A 129 -10.44 -0.84 4.94
CA SER A 129 -10.36 0.62 5.05
C SER A 129 -11.74 1.26 5.17
N SER A 130 -12.71 0.83 4.36
CA SER A 130 -14.09 1.35 4.43
C SER A 130 -14.78 0.99 5.74
N MET A 131 -14.62 -0.25 6.24
CA MET A 131 -15.10 -0.62 7.58
C MET A 131 -14.46 0.22 8.69
N LEU A 132 -13.13 0.43 8.63
CA LEU A 132 -12.40 1.25 9.59
C LEU A 132 -12.90 2.69 9.60
N VAL A 133 -13.08 3.30 8.42
CA VAL A 133 -13.64 4.66 8.29
C VAL A 133 -15.06 4.73 8.86
N CYS A 134 -15.92 3.75 8.56
CA CYS A 134 -17.27 3.68 9.12
C CYS A 134 -17.25 3.56 10.66
N PHE A 135 -16.38 2.71 11.20
CA PHE A 135 -16.23 2.52 12.63
C PHE A 135 -15.69 3.78 13.33
N VAL A 136 -14.72 4.46 12.72
CA VAL A 136 -14.23 5.77 13.18
C VAL A 136 -15.35 6.80 13.20
N GLY A 137 -16.14 6.91 12.13
CA GLY A 137 -17.26 7.84 12.05
C GLY A 137 -18.31 7.59 13.14
N PHE A 138 -18.67 6.31 13.37
CA PHE A 138 -19.59 5.94 14.44
C PHE A 138 -19.06 6.29 15.84
N GLN A 139 -17.77 6.03 16.07
CA GLN A 139 -17.09 6.38 17.31
C GLN A 139 -17.07 7.89 17.60
N MET A 140 -17.00 8.74 16.56
CA MET A 140 -17.15 10.19 16.72
C MET A 140 -18.55 10.56 17.21
N THR A 141 -19.60 9.94 16.66
CA THR A 141 -20.98 10.22 17.05
C THR A 141 -21.29 9.83 18.50
N LEU A 142 -20.62 8.80 19.03
CA LEU A 142 -20.78 8.35 20.42
C LEU A 142 -20.02 9.21 21.44
N GLY A 143 -19.37 10.30 21.03
CA GLY A 143 -18.73 11.26 21.95
C GLY A 143 -17.44 10.75 22.59
N MET A 144 -16.70 9.87 21.90
CA MET A 144 -15.40 9.43 22.39
C MET A 144 -14.41 10.60 22.53
N SER A 145 -13.55 10.50 23.55
CA SER A 145 -12.50 11.49 23.80
C SER A 145 -11.61 11.67 22.56
N PRO A 146 -11.36 12.92 22.12
CA PRO A 146 -10.57 13.21 20.92
C PRO A 146 -9.14 12.64 20.97
N ASP A 147 -8.60 12.41 22.18
CA ASP A 147 -7.31 11.73 22.39
C ASP A 147 -7.27 10.30 21.83
N ARG A 148 -8.36 9.53 21.97
CA ARG A 148 -8.45 8.17 21.42
C ARG A 148 -8.62 8.18 19.91
N PHE A 149 -9.32 9.18 19.39
CA PHE A 149 -9.46 9.41 17.95
C PHE A 149 -8.12 9.75 17.29
N VAL A 150 -7.35 10.67 17.87
CA VAL A 150 -6.01 11.03 17.36
C VAL A 150 -5.07 9.82 17.40
N LYS A 151 -5.12 9.01 18.46
CA LYS A 151 -4.34 7.76 18.53
C LYS A 151 -4.75 6.74 17.47
N LEU A 152 -6.04 6.62 17.18
CA LEU A 152 -6.52 5.69 16.14
C LEU A 152 -6.12 6.16 14.73
N LEU A 153 -6.17 7.47 14.47
CA LEU A 153 -5.69 8.07 13.23
C LEU A 153 -4.18 7.99 13.04
N LEU A 154 -3.38 8.06 14.12
CA LEU A 154 -1.93 7.95 14.04
C LEU A 154 -1.43 6.52 13.79
N ILE A 155 -2.28 5.52 14.05
CA ILE A 155 -1.97 4.09 13.87
C ILE A 155 -2.49 3.58 12.51
N LEU A 156 -3.48 4.27 11.92
CA LEU A 156 -3.99 4.05 10.57
C LEU A 156 -3.02 4.66 9.54
#